data_AF-A0A7V9AKS7-F1
#
_entry.id   AF-A0A7V9AKS7-F1
#
_cell.length_a   1.000
_cell.length_b   1.000
_cell.length_c   1.000
_cell.angle_alpha   90.00
_cell.angle_beta   90.00
_cell.angle_gamma   90.00
#
_symmetry.space_group_name_H-M   'P 1'
#
loop_
_entity.id
_entity.type
_entity.pdbx_description
1 polymer ?
#
loop_
_entity_poly.entity_id
_entity_poly.type
_entity_poly.pdbx_seq_one_letter_code
_entity_poly.pdbx_strand_id
1 'polypeptide(L)'
;MPLQSSKHAEFLHNEVPGITLTDGARDRMRKAGADGRREGVKMAQDLLQQLVPFSEGVYLMPSFGRYEVAAEVLDVLVDDAIPVAASR
;
A
#
# COMPACT_ATOMS: atom_id res chain seq x y z
N MET A 1 3.21 -1.71 -2.82
CA MET A 1 2.48 -1.08 -3.94
C MET A 1 1.01 -1.00 -3.58
N PRO A 2 0.42 0.20 -3.42
CA PRO A 2 -1.01 0.35 -3.16
C PRO A 2 -1.87 -0.10 -4.35
N LEU A 3 -2.95 -0.84 -4.08
CA LEU A 3 -3.93 -1.24 -5.10
C LEU A 3 -4.64 0.00 -5.67
N GLN A 4 -5.14 -0.08 -6.90
CA GLN A 4 -5.73 1.08 -7.59
C GLN A 4 -7.22 0.93 -7.88
N SER A 5 -7.68 -0.31 -8.08
CA SER A 5 -9.07 -0.65 -8.36
C SER A 5 -9.28 -2.15 -8.21
N SER A 6 -10.53 -2.61 -8.19
CA SER A 6 -10.85 -4.04 -8.26
C SER A 6 -10.23 -4.71 -9.50
N LYS A 7 -10.26 -4.04 -10.66
CA LYS A 7 -9.61 -4.56 -11.89
C LYS A 7 -8.10 -4.72 -11.73
N HIS A 8 -7.43 -3.74 -11.10
CA HIS A 8 -5.99 -3.85 -10.82
C HIS A 8 -5.71 -5.01 -9.86
N ALA A 9 -6.51 -5.17 -8.81
CA ALA A 9 -6.36 -6.27 -7.86
C ALA A 9 -6.53 -7.64 -8.54
N GLU A 10 -7.57 -7.83 -9.35
CA GLU A 10 -7.78 -9.10 -10.06
C GLU A 10 -6.69 -9.37 -11.09
N PHE A 11 -6.17 -8.34 -11.78
CA PHE A 11 -5.02 -8.51 -12.68
C PHE A 11 -3.79 -9.02 -11.91
N LEU A 12 -3.46 -8.41 -10.76
CA LEU A 12 -2.32 -8.85 -9.96
C LEU A 12 -2.50 -10.28 -9.45
N HIS A 13 -3.70 -10.66 -9.03
CA HIS A 13 -3.98 -12.00 -8.49
C HIS A 13 -3.89 -13.10 -9.56
N ASN A 14 -4.36 -12.83 -10.78
CA ASN A 14 -4.48 -13.84 -11.83
C ASN A 14 -3.28 -13.86 -12.80
N GLU A 15 -2.70 -12.69 -13.08
CA GLU A 15 -1.75 -12.52 -14.19
C GLU A 15 -0.31 -12.28 -13.74
N VAL A 16 -0.05 -11.97 -12.46
CA VAL A 16 1.30 -11.69 -11.97
C VAL A 16 1.82 -12.87 -11.13
N PRO A 17 2.84 -13.62 -11.61
CA PRO A 17 3.42 -14.72 -10.85
C PRO A 17 3.93 -14.27 -9.49
N GLY A 18 3.61 -15.05 -8.46
CA GLY A 18 4.04 -14.79 -7.09
C GLY A 18 3.21 -13.73 -6.34
N ILE A 19 2.15 -13.18 -6.94
CA ILE A 19 1.22 -12.30 -6.23
C ILE A 19 -0.13 -13.01 -6.05
N THR A 20 -0.51 -13.23 -4.80
CA THR A 20 -1.82 -13.79 -4.45
C THR A 20 -2.49 -12.89 -3.42
N LEU A 21 -3.51 -12.16 -3.86
CA LEU A 21 -4.36 -11.36 -2.98
C LEU A 21 -5.33 -12.25 -2.19
N THR A 22 -5.54 -11.93 -0.91
CA THR A 22 -6.54 -12.60 -0.07
C THR A 22 -7.97 -12.26 -0.52
N ASP A 23 -8.93 -13.11 -0.19
CA ASP A 23 -10.35 -12.86 -0.47
C ASP A 23 -10.83 -11.55 0.15
N GLY A 24 -10.40 -11.25 1.37
CA GLY A 24 -10.70 -9.99 2.05
C GLY A 24 -10.15 -8.78 1.31
N ALA A 25 -8.92 -8.84 0.80
CA ALA A 25 -8.33 -7.76 0.01
C ALA A 25 -9.10 -7.53 -1.30
N ARG A 26 -9.47 -8.60 -2.01
CA ARG A 26 -10.25 -8.52 -3.25
C ARG A 26 -11.66 -7.96 -3.01
N ASP A 27 -12.31 -8.38 -1.93
CA ASP A 27 -13.64 -7.89 -1.55
C ASP A 27 -13.64 -6.41 -1.17
N ARG A 28 -12.65 -5.95 -0.39
CA ARG A 28 -12.45 -4.52 -0.10
C ARG A 28 -12.33 -3.70 -1.38
N MET A 29 -11.51 -4.15 -2.33
CA MET A 29 -11.33 -3.46 -3.61
C MET A 29 -12.59 -3.46 -4.48
N ARG A 30 -13.41 -4.53 -4.42
CA ARG A 30 -14.71 -4.59 -5.11
C ARG A 30 -15.70 -3.58 -4.52
N LYS A 31 -15.81 -3.53 -3.19
CA LYS A 31 -16.69 -2.62 -2.45
C LYS A 31 -16.29 -1.16 -2.62
N ALA A 32 -15.00 -0.87 -2.77
CA ALA A 32 -14.50 0.49 -2.95
C ALA A 32 -15.01 1.15 -4.24
N GLY A 33 -15.29 0.39 -5.30
CA GLY A 33 -15.81 0.94 -6.56
C GLY A 33 -14.95 2.09 -7.10
N ALA A 34 -15.56 3.27 -7.25
CA ALA A 34 -14.89 4.50 -7.71
C ALA A 34 -13.78 4.99 -6.74
N ASP A 35 -13.85 4.60 -5.47
CA ASP A 35 -12.90 4.98 -4.42
C ASP A 35 -11.70 4.04 -4.31
N GLY A 36 -11.48 3.17 -5.31
CA GLY A 36 -10.46 2.12 -5.28
C GLY A 36 -9.04 2.62 -4.94
N ARG A 37 -8.64 3.81 -5.39
CA ARG A 37 -7.33 4.38 -5.03
C ARG A 37 -7.24 4.72 -3.54
N ARG A 38 -8.27 5.37 -3.00
CA ARG A 38 -8.33 5.75 -1.58
C ARG A 38 -8.33 4.51 -0.70
N GLU A 39 -9.10 3.49 -1.07
CA GLU A 39 -9.10 2.22 -0.34
C GLU A 39 -7.75 1.49 -0.45
N GLY A 40 -7.12 1.51 -1.62
CA GLY A 40 -5.79 0.90 -1.80
C GLY A 40 -4.69 1.57 -0.97
N VAL A 41 -4.73 2.89 -0.81
CA VAL A 41 -3.86 3.63 0.13
C VAL A 41 -4.13 3.19 1.56
N LYS A 42 -5.40 3.17 1.98
CA LYS A 42 -5.79 2.72 3.32
C LYS A 42 -5.33 1.29 3.61
N MET A 43 -5.52 0.37 2.67
CA MET A 43 -5.03 -1.01 2.79
C MET A 43 -3.51 -1.09 2.93
N ALA A 44 -2.77 -0.24 2.21
CA ALA A 44 -1.32 -0.17 2.34
C ALA A 44 -0.89 0.41 3.69
N GLN A 45 -1.59 1.42 4.21
CA GLN A 45 -1.39 1.96 5.56
C GLN A 45 -1.66 0.90 6.65
N ASP A 46 -2.80 0.19 6.55
CA ASP A 46 -3.17 -0.89 7.48
C ASP A 46 -2.07 -1.98 7.54
N LEU A 47 -1.52 -2.34 6.38
CA LEU A 47 -0.44 -3.32 6.26
C LEU A 47 0.89 -2.76 6.80
N LEU A 48 1.21 -1.51 6.47
CA LEU A 48 2.44 -0.85 6.91
C LEU A 48 2.52 -0.82 8.44
N GLN A 49 1.46 -0.39 9.12
CA GLN A 49 1.40 -0.36 10.59
C GLN A 49 1.62 -1.75 11.21
N GLN A 50 1.10 -2.80 10.56
CA GLN A 50 1.32 -4.18 11.01
C GLN A 50 2.76 -4.66 10.77
N LEU A 51 3.46 -4.12 9.78
CA LEU A 51 4.83 -4.52 9.42
C LEU A 51 5.91 -3.80 10.22
N VAL A 52 5.65 -2.60 10.75
CA VAL A 52 6.64 -1.80 11.51
C VAL A 52 7.41 -2.63 12.56
N PRO A 53 6.77 -3.47 13.39
CA PRO A 53 7.49 -4.24 14.41
C PRO A 53 8.39 -5.36 13.85
N PHE A 54 8.24 -5.71 12.57
CA PHE A 54 8.86 -6.89 11.95
C PHE A 54 9.85 -6.55 10.84
N SER A 55 9.99 -5.27 10.47
CA SER A 55 10.86 -4.85 9.39
C SER A 55 11.63 -3.57 9.73
N GLU A 56 12.91 -3.52 9.39
CA GLU A 56 13.75 -2.32 9.49
C GLU A 56 13.47 -1.27 8.39
N GLY A 57 12.61 -1.60 7.43
CA GLY A 57 12.21 -0.70 6.37
C GLY A 57 11.24 -1.34 5.38
N VAL A 58 10.65 -0.51 4.52
CA VAL A 58 9.72 -0.95 3.48
C VAL A 58 10.12 -0.38 2.12
N TYR A 59 9.95 -1.19 1.07
CA TYR A 59 10.08 -0.72 -0.31
C TYR A 59 8.69 -0.37 -0.87
N LEU A 60 8.46 0.93 -1.09
CA LEU A 60 7.21 1.43 -1.66
C LEU A 60 7.38 1.68 -3.16
N MET A 61 6.50 1.05 -3.94
CA MET A 61 6.38 1.26 -5.38
C MET A 61 5.05 1.94 -5.70
N PRO A 62 5.03 3.27 -5.84
CA PRO A 62 3.85 3.99 -6.33
C PRO A 62 3.66 3.71 -7.83
N SER A 63 2.42 3.55 -8.25
CA SER A 63 2.12 3.35 -9.68
C SER A 63 2.27 4.66 -10.46
N PHE A 64 2.85 4.59 -11.66
CA PHE A 64 2.84 5.67 -12.66
C PHE A 64 3.45 7.01 -12.20
N GLY A 65 4.47 6.98 -11.34
CA GLY A 65 5.19 8.21 -10.93
C GLY A 65 4.40 9.15 -10.02
N ARG A 66 3.31 8.67 -9.39
CA ARG A 66 2.55 9.45 -8.40
C ARG A 66 3.24 9.38 -7.03
N TYR A 67 4.27 10.19 -6.84
CA TYR A 67 5.04 10.23 -5.60
C TYR A 67 4.21 10.66 -4.40
N GLU A 68 3.14 11.42 -4.62
CA GLU A 68 2.19 11.86 -3.60
C GLU A 68 1.52 10.66 -2.91
N VAL A 69 1.23 9.59 -3.67
CA VAL A 69 0.66 8.36 -3.12
C VAL A 69 1.62 7.67 -2.15
N ALA A 70 2.93 7.80 -2.37
CA ALA A 70 3.90 7.26 -1.42
C ALA A 70 3.90 8.06 -0.10
N ALA A 71 3.79 9.39 -0.18
CA ALA A 71 3.64 10.24 1.00
C ALA A 71 2.36 9.90 1.78
N GLU A 72 1.21 9.80 1.09
CA GLU A 72 -0.06 9.43 1.72
C GLU A 72 0.03 8.09 2.47
N VAL A 73 0.73 7.10 1.93
CA VAL A 73 0.92 5.81 2.61
C VAL A 73 1.80 5.94 3.86
N LEU A 74 2.77 6.84 3.85
CA LEU A 74 3.71 7.05 4.97
C LEU A 74 3.13 7.93 6.08
N ASP A 75 2.07 8.72 5.82
CA ASP A 75 1.47 9.64 6.80
C ASP A 75 1.08 8.94 8.13
N VAL A 76 0.74 7.65 8.09
CA VAL A 76 0.39 6.87 9.29
C VAL A 76 1.57 6.53 10.20
N LEU A 77 2.80 6.86 9.79
CA LEU A 77 4.03 6.69 10.58
C LEU A 77 4.56 8.02 11.13
N VAL A 78 4.01 9.16 10.72
CA VAL A 78 4.62 10.48 10.97
C VAL A 78 4.42 10.98 12.42
N ASP A 79 3.55 10.34 13.21
CA ASP A 79 3.35 10.71 14.62
C ASP A 79 4.32 10.04 15.60
N ASP A 80 5.11 9.03 15.19
CA ASP A 80 6.13 8.39 16.02
C ASP A 80 7.37 8.00 15.21
N ALA A 81 8.50 8.66 15.48
CA ALA A 81 9.85 8.16 15.20
C ALA A 81 10.21 7.77 13.75
N ILE A 82 10.59 8.75 12.93
CA ILE A 82 11.70 8.53 11.98
C ILE A 82 12.83 9.47 12.35
N PRO A 83 13.87 9.01 13.07
CA PRO A 83 15.12 9.75 13.15
C PRO A 83 15.64 9.82 11.72
N VAL A 84 15.59 11.02 11.11
CA VAL A 84 16.33 11.29 9.89
C VAL A 84 17.79 11.04 10.25
N ALA A 85 18.36 9.95 9.76
CA ALA A 85 19.76 9.62 10.00
C ALA A 85 20.59 10.84 9.57
N ALA A 86 21.19 11.51 10.55
CA ALA A 86 22.03 12.66 10.30
C ALA A 86 23.18 12.21 9.40
N SER A 87 23.16 12.68 8.15
CA SER A 87 24.28 12.56 7.23
C SER A 87 25.50 13.15 7.91
N ARG A 88 26.52 12.31 8.11
CA ARG A 88 27.90 12.78 8.33
C ARG A 88 28.42 13.45 7.06
#